data_AF-A0A920A993-F1
#
_entry.id   AF-A0A920A993-F1
#
_cell.length_a   1.000
_cell.length_b   1.000
_cell.length_c   1.000
_cell.angle_alpha   90.00
_cell.angle_beta   90.00
_cell.angle_gamma   90.00
#
_symmetry.space_group_name_H-M   'P 1'
#
loop_
_entity.id
_entity.type
_entity.pdbx_description
1 polymer ?
#
loop_
_entity_poly.entity_id
_entity_poly.type
_entity_poly.pdbx_seq_one_letter_code
_entity_poly.pdbx_strand_id
1 'polypeptide(L)'
;MKISLLVEEKITKPPVKIFAEENNIDFRQPTNLKEEGLLNFLKSKQADLLLVFAYGHLVPEEILNIFKMGALNIHTSLLPKLRGAAPIQRAIINGDKKLALAS
;
A
#
# COMPACT_ATOMS: atom_id res chain seq x y z
N MET A 1 24.85 -22.23 26.58
CA MET A 1 25.11 -22.18 25.12
C MET A 1 24.05 -21.29 24.48
N LYS A 2 24.38 -20.01 24.21
CA LYS A 2 23.45 -19.04 23.59
C LYS A 2 23.58 -19.19 22.08
N ILE A 3 22.55 -19.71 21.41
CA ILE A 3 22.45 -19.64 19.95
C ILE A 3 21.88 -18.26 19.64
N SER A 4 22.75 -17.29 19.38
CA SER A 4 22.38 -16.03 18.75
C SER A 4 22.23 -16.29 17.25
N LEU A 5 20.99 -16.49 16.81
CA LEU A 5 20.63 -16.43 15.39
C LEU A 5 20.87 -14.98 14.93
N LEU A 6 22.01 -14.73 14.30
CA LEU A 6 22.23 -13.54 13.49
C LEU A 6 21.42 -13.72 12.21
N VAL A 7 20.13 -13.37 12.27
CA VAL A 7 19.38 -13.09 11.05
C VAL A 7 19.94 -11.77 10.53
N GLU A 8 20.81 -11.80 9.52
CA GLU A 8 21.18 -10.60 8.79
C GLU A 8 19.91 -10.08 8.10
N GLU A 9 19.34 -8.99 8.63
CA GLU A 9 18.24 -8.28 7.97
C GLU A 9 18.76 -7.63 6.69
N LYS A 10 18.72 -8.39 5.59
CA LYS A 10 19.05 -7.88 4.27
C LYS A 10 17.88 -7.02 3.80
N ILE A 11 18.09 -5.71 3.75
CA ILE A 11 17.11 -4.77 3.18
C ILE A 11 16.95 -5.08 1.70
N THR A 12 15.82 -5.69 1.34
CA THR A 12 15.47 -6.00 -0.05
C THR A 12 14.55 -4.92 -0.61
N LYS A 13 14.66 -4.65 -1.92
CA LYS A 13 13.73 -3.76 -2.60
C LYS A 13 12.33 -4.39 -2.58
N PRO A 14 11.27 -3.64 -2.27
CA PRO A 14 9.93 -4.18 -2.34
C PRO A 14 9.58 -4.52 -3.81
N PRO A 15 8.74 -5.54 -4.06
CA PRO A 15 8.40 -5.96 -5.43
C PRO A 15 7.88 -4.82 -6.33
N VAL A 16 7.09 -3.89 -5.78
CA VAL A 16 6.57 -2.72 -6.51
C VAL A 16 7.68 -1.79 -7.00
N LYS A 17 8.79 -1.68 -6.24
CA LYS A 17 9.96 -0.89 -6.66
C LYS A 17 10.70 -1.57 -7.80
N ILE A 18 10.92 -2.89 -7.68
CA ILE A 18 11.58 -3.68 -8.72
C ILE A 18 10.82 -3.53 -10.04
N PHE A 19 9.50 -3.73 -9.98
CA PHE A 19 8.62 -3.57 -11.15
C PHE A 19 8.69 -2.16 -11.75
N ALA A 20 8.68 -1.12 -10.93
CA ALA A 20 8.77 0.26 -11.39
C ALA A 20 10.11 0.55 -12.09
N GLU A 21 11.22 0.09 -11.52
CA GLU A 21 12.56 0.23 -12.11
C GLU A 21 12.66 -0.50 -13.47
N GLU A 22 12.18 -1.75 -13.55
CA GLU A 22 12.19 -2.55 -14.78
C GLU A 22 11.36 -1.93 -15.92
N ASN A 23 10.30 -1.20 -15.57
CA ASN A 23 9.39 -0.59 -16.53
C ASN A 23 9.61 0.93 -16.71
N ASN A 24 10.67 1.50 -16.14
CA ASN A 24 10.96 2.94 -16.16
C ASN A 24 9.78 3.81 -15.67
N ILE A 25 9.05 3.33 -14.67
CA ILE A 25 7.96 4.06 -14.02
C ILE A 25 8.56 4.94 -12.92
N ASP A 26 8.29 6.23 -12.97
CA ASP A 26 8.72 7.16 -11.92
C ASP A 26 8.05 6.81 -10.58
N PHE A 27 8.86 6.66 -9.53
CA PHE A 27 8.40 6.27 -8.22
C PHE A 27 9.01 7.14 -7.11
N ARG A 28 8.35 7.15 -5.96
CA ARG A 28 8.83 7.76 -4.71
C ARG A 28 8.68 6.77 -3.57
N GLN A 29 9.63 6.77 -2.64
CA GLN A 29 9.59 6.00 -1.40
C GLN A 29 9.72 6.94 -0.20
N PRO A 30 8.72 7.83 0.01
CA PRO A 30 8.78 8.77 1.11
C PRO A 30 8.75 8.01 2.44
N THR A 31 9.44 8.53 3.45
CA THR A 31 9.39 7.94 4.79
C THR A 31 8.05 8.23 5.49
N ASN A 32 7.37 9.28 5.06
CA ASN A 32 6.02 9.64 5.48
C ASN A 32 5.37 10.56 4.43
N LEU A 33 4.04 10.66 4.43
CA LEU A 33 3.30 11.44 3.43
C LEU A 33 3.27 12.97 3.67
N LYS A 34 3.97 13.46 4.69
CA LYS A 34 4.12 14.89 4.99
C LYS A 34 5.49 15.43 4.55
N GLU A 35 6.28 14.61 3.88
CA GLU A 35 7.60 15.00 3.38
C GLU A 35 7.49 16.18 2.41
N GLU A 36 8.40 17.14 2.57
CA GLU A 36 8.41 18.36 1.77
C GLU A 36 8.52 18.02 0.28
N GLY A 37 7.71 18.68 -0.55
CA GLY A 37 7.69 18.45 -1.99
C GLY A 37 6.90 17.24 -2.48
N LEU A 38 6.50 16.29 -1.61
CA LEU A 38 5.67 15.15 -2.02
C LEU A 38 4.32 15.60 -2.59
N LEU A 39 3.65 16.54 -1.93
CA LEU A 39 2.36 17.07 -2.39
C LEU A 39 2.48 17.72 -3.78
N ASN A 40 3.55 18.49 -4.01
CA ASN A 40 3.81 19.14 -5.29
C ASN A 40 4.13 18.11 -6.39
N PHE A 41 4.88 17.07 -6.05
CA PHE A 41 5.14 15.94 -6.93
C PHE A 41 3.84 15.23 -7.33
N LEU A 42 2.96 14.93 -6.37
CA LEU A 42 1.67 14.28 -6.67
C LEU A 42 0.78 15.17 -7.54
N LYS A 43 0.73 16.48 -7.26
CA LYS A 43 0.01 17.45 -8.10
C LYS A 43 0.56 17.53 -9.53
N SER A 44 1.88 17.43 -9.71
CA SER A 44 2.50 17.51 -11.04
C SER A 44 2.20 16.30 -11.93
N LYS A 45 1.79 15.16 -11.34
CA LYS A 45 1.37 13.98 -12.10
C LYS A 45 0.04 14.14 -12.82
N GLN A 46 -0.80 15.09 -12.41
CA GLN A 46 -2.12 15.34 -13.01
C GLN A 46 -2.97 14.06 -13.16
N ALA A 47 -2.86 13.14 -12.20
CA ALA A 47 -3.61 11.89 -12.24
C ALA A 47 -5.07 12.11 -11.83
N ASP A 48 -6.00 11.41 -12.48
CA ASP A 48 -7.42 11.52 -12.18
C ASP A 48 -7.85 10.71 -10.95
N LEU A 49 -7.17 9.59 -10.66
CA LEU A 49 -7.50 8.62 -9.61
C LEU A 49 -6.25 8.20 -8.84
N LEU A 50 -6.39 8.07 -7.52
CA LEU A 50 -5.39 7.40 -6.66
C LEU A 50 -5.79 5.93 -6.44
N LEU A 51 -4.97 4.99 -6.91
CA LEU A 51 -5.13 3.57 -6.59
C LEU A 51 -4.22 3.19 -5.41
N VAL A 52 -4.81 2.60 -4.38
CA VAL A 52 -4.11 2.13 -3.18
C VAL A 52 -4.28 0.63 -3.05
N PHE A 53 -3.18 -0.08 -2.80
CA PHE A 53 -3.21 -1.50 -2.49
C PHE A 53 -2.09 -1.84 -1.51
N ALA A 54 -2.44 -2.37 -0.33
CA ALA A 54 -1.51 -2.77 0.71
C ALA A 54 -0.44 -1.70 1.05
N TYR A 55 -0.84 -0.43 1.08
CA TYR A 55 0.04 0.69 1.39
C TYR A 55 0.03 1.00 2.90
N GLY A 56 1.22 1.17 3.48
CA GLY A 56 1.39 1.23 4.94
C GLY A 56 1.13 2.60 5.59
N HIS A 57 1.07 3.68 4.80
CA HIS A 57 0.82 5.01 5.34
C HIS A 57 -0.66 5.37 5.29
N LEU A 58 -1.14 6.03 6.35
CA LEU A 58 -2.43 6.69 6.32
C LEU A 58 -2.36 7.87 5.33
N VAL A 59 -3.21 7.83 4.30
CA VAL A 59 -3.26 8.89 3.29
C VAL A 59 -4.01 10.10 3.86
N PRO A 60 -3.35 11.25 4.02
CA PRO A 60 -4.01 12.46 4.52
C PRO A 60 -5.00 13.02 3.50
N GLU A 61 -6.01 13.74 3.99
CA GLU A 61 -7.08 14.32 3.18
C GLU A 61 -6.54 15.25 2.07
N GLU A 62 -5.49 16.02 2.36
CA GLU A 62 -4.82 16.88 1.38
C GLU A 62 -4.32 16.14 0.14
N ILE A 63 -3.90 14.87 0.30
CA ILE A 63 -3.50 14.03 -0.83
C ILE A 63 -4.73 13.46 -1.54
N LEU A 64 -5.73 12.99 -0.79
CA LEU A 64 -6.98 12.47 -1.37
C LEU A 64 -7.67 13.51 -2.26
N ASN A 65 -7.65 14.77 -1.83
CA ASN A 65 -8.28 15.90 -2.51
C ASN A 65 -7.55 16.37 -3.78
N ILE A 66 -6.38 15.82 -4.11
CA ILE A 66 -5.69 16.08 -5.40
C ILE A 66 -6.45 15.42 -6.56
N PHE A 67 -7.04 14.24 -6.33
CA PHE A 67 -7.52 13.36 -7.38
C PHE A 67 -9.02 13.60 -7.63
N LYS A 68 -9.38 13.97 -8.86
CA LYS A 68 -10.75 14.33 -9.24
C LYS A 68 -11.75 13.19 -9.03
N MET A 69 -11.31 11.95 -9.26
CA MET A 69 -12.11 10.73 -9.06
C MET A 69 -11.93 10.14 -7.66
N GLY A 70 -11.20 10.82 -6.77
CA GLY A 70 -10.89 10.38 -5.42
C GLY A 70 -9.84 9.28 -5.37
N ALA A 71 -9.94 8.42 -4.35
CA ALA A 71 -9.04 7.31 -4.13
C ALA A 71 -9.82 5.99 -4.05
N LEU A 72 -9.24 4.94 -4.64
CA LEU A 72 -9.77 3.58 -4.64
C LEU A 72 -8.79 2.68 -3.91
N ASN A 73 -9.24 1.99 -2.86
CA ASN A 73 -8.39 1.08 -2.09
C ASN A 73 -8.81 -0.37 -2.29
N ILE A 74 -7.97 -1.15 -2.94
CA ILE A 74 -8.22 -2.58 -3.11
C ILE A 74 -8.00 -3.28 -1.76
N HIS A 75 -9.07 -3.82 -1.20
CA HIS A 75 -9.08 -4.54 0.06
C HIS A 75 -9.26 -6.03 -0.18
N THR A 76 -8.51 -6.88 0.52
CA THR A 76 -8.50 -8.33 0.31
C THR A 76 -9.61 -9.06 1.08
N SER A 77 -10.78 -8.43 1.22
CA SER A 77 -11.99 -9.08 1.70
C SER A 77 -13.26 -8.47 1.11
N LEU A 78 -14.37 -9.20 1.21
CA LEU A 78 -15.71 -8.69 0.92
C LEU A 78 -16.17 -7.73 2.01
N LEU A 79 -15.90 -6.44 1.82
CA LEU A 79 -16.36 -5.39 2.74
C LEU A 79 -17.90 -5.42 2.89
N PRO A 80 -18.44 -5.11 4.08
CA PRO A 80 -17.74 -4.59 5.26
C PRO A 80 -17.03 -5.66 6.13
N LYS A 81 -17.03 -6.95 5.74
CA LYS A 81 -16.39 -8.01 6.53
C LYS A 81 -14.87 -7.88 6.51
N LEU A 82 -14.22 -8.27 7.60
CA LEU A 82 -12.76 -8.41 7.73
C LEU A 82 -11.97 -7.13 7.36
N ARG A 83 -12.43 -5.95 7.79
CA ARG A 83 -11.64 -4.71 7.73
C ARG A 83 -10.34 -4.85 8.54
N GLY A 84 -9.34 -4.04 8.21
CA GLY A 84 -8.08 -3.95 8.95
C GLY A 84 -6.95 -4.75 8.30
N ALA A 85 -5.92 -5.06 9.09
CA ALA A 85 -4.59 -5.42 8.57
C ALA A 85 -4.43 -6.87 8.10
N ALA A 86 -5.28 -7.81 8.56
CA ALA A 86 -5.08 -9.25 8.31
C ALA A 86 -6.35 -9.99 7.81
N PRO A 87 -7.01 -9.50 6.75
CA PRO A 87 -8.26 -10.09 6.23
C PRO A 87 -8.10 -11.55 5.77
N ILE A 88 -7.03 -11.87 5.05
CA ILE A 88 -6.81 -13.21 4.49
C ILE A 88 -6.64 -14.24 5.62
N GLN A 89 -5.77 -13.93 6.58
CA GLN A 89 -5.49 -14.79 7.73
C GLN A 89 -6.77 -15.01 8.54
N ARG A 90 -7.56 -13.95 8.76
CA ARG A 90 -8.80 -14.05 9.52
C ARG A 90 -9.87 -14.86 8.81
N ALA A 91 -9.97 -14.75 7.48
CA ALA A 91 -10.87 -15.58 6.68
C ALA A 91 -10.56 -17.07 6.86
N ILE A 92 -9.27 -17.44 6.82
CA ILE A 92 -8.82 -18.82 7.04
C ILE A 92 -9.18 -19.30 8.45
N ILE A 93 -8.88 -18.49 9.47
CA ILE A 93 -9.19 -18.83 10.88
C ILE A 93 -10.69 -19.03 11.10
N ASN A 94 -11.52 -18.22 10.46
CA ASN A 94 -12.98 -18.32 10.56
C ASN A 94 -13.55 -19.53 9.77
N GLY A 95 -12.73 -20.19 8.93
CA GLY A 95 -13.20 -21.25 8.04
C GLY A 95 -14.02 -20.73 6.85
N ASP A 96 -13.84 -19.46 6.47
CA ASP A 96 -14.56 -18.85 5.35
C ASP A 96 -14.27 -19.60 4.04
N LYS A 97 -15.32 -19.99 3.33
CA LYS A 97 -15.19 -20.75 2.06
C LYS A 97 -14.91 -19.88 0.85
N LYS A 98 -15.05 -18.56 0.98
CA LYS A 98 -14.89 -17.58 -0.09
C LYS A 98 -14.28 -16.31 0.46
N LEU A 99 -13.31 -15.77 -0.29
CA LEU A 99 -12.76 -14.44 -0.12
C LEU A 99 -12.79 -13.76 -1.50
N ALA A 100 -12.91 -12.44 -1.54
CA ALA A 100 -12.84 -11.68 -2.77
C ALA A 100 -12.20 -10.32 -2.49
N LEU A 101 -11.90 -9.59 -3.56
CA LEU A 101 -11.46 -8.21 -3.49
C LEU A 101 -12.68 -7.29 -3.39
N ALA A 102 -12.56 -6.23 -2.61
CA ALA A 102 -13.47 -5.09 -2.62
C ALA A 102 -12.66 -3.80 -2.80
N SER A 103 -13.31 -2.71 -3.19
CA SER A 103 -12.67 -1.43 -3.49
C SER A 103 -13.37 -0.27 -2.81
#